data_AF-A0A3B4B9L8-F1
#
_entry.id   AF-A0A3B4B9L8-F1
#
_cell.length_a   1.000
_cell.length_b   1.000
_cell.length_c   1.000
_cell.angle_alpha   90.00
_cell.angle_beta   90.00
_cell.angle_gamma   90.00
#
_symmetry.space_group_name_H-M   'P 1'
#
loop_
_entity.id
_entity.type
_entity.pdbx_description
1 polymer ?
#
loop_
_entity_poly.entity_id
_entity_poly.type
_entity_poly.pdbx_seq_one_letter_code
_entity_poly.pdbx_strand_id
1 'polypeptide(L)'
;MLITCIYFCAGGAAVLYILYRWVVPATFRQALVLMWHDVLLEMLMDRITGSTRPQRILRAVQKNATRGDPCSVVKAIDDYCRHKEWAMNVGDEKGCIVDSVVSEVKPTAVLELGTYCAYSTVRIASLLSPNAKLITLEFNSDYAAIAREIRPSSL
;
A
#
# COMPACT_ATOMS: atom_id res chain seq x y z
N MET A 1 5.52 43.66 10.92
CA MET A 1 5.26 42.53 11.84
C MET A 1 5.19 41.19 11.12
N LEU A 2 4.37 41.04 10.06
CA LEU A 2 4.23 39.76 9.33
C LEU A 2 5.55 39.25 8.70
N ILE A 3 6.30 40.15 8.05
CA ILE A 3 7.57 39.83 7.36
C ILE A 3 8.63 39.34 8.36
N THR A 4 8.70 39.95 9.55
CA THR A 4 9.65 39.60 10.60
C THR A 4 9.37 38.21 11.17
N CYS A 5 8.11 37.83 11.35
CA CYS A 5 7.72 36.48 11.75
C CYS A 5 8.09 35.44 10.68
N ILE A 6 7.91 35.76 9.40
CA ILE A 6 8.28 34.86 8.29
C ILE A 6 9.79 34.59 8.30
N TYR A 7 10.62 35.62 8.46
CA TYR A 7 12.08 35.45 8.53
C TYR A 7 12.52 34.65 9.77
N PHE A 8 11.88 34.85 10.91
CA PHE A 8 12.19 34.09 12.13
C PHE A 8 11.82 32.61 11.98
N CYS A 9 10.66 32.31 11.40
CA CYS A 9 10.23 30.94 11.10
C CYS A 9 11.13 30.27 10.04
N ALA A 10 11.52 30.99 8.98
CA ALA A 10 12.41 30.48 7.94
C ALA A 10 13.82 30.22 8.49
N GLY A 11 14.35 31.13 9.32
CA GLY A 11 15.64 30.95 9.98
C GLY A 11 15.64 29.76 10.95
N GLY A 12 14.58 29.61 11.75
CA GLY A 12 14.42 28.46 12.64
C GLY A 12 14.35 27.13 11.88
N ALA A 13 13.59 27.08 10.79
CA ALA A 13 13.50 25.89 9.94
C ALA A 13 14.85 25.53 9.28
N ALA A 14 15.61 26.54 8.84
CA ALA A 14 16.94 26.34 8.25
C ALA A 14 17.95 25.79 9.27
N VAL A 15 17.96 26.32 10.50
CA VAL A 15 18.82 25.82 11.58
C VAL A 15 18.47 24.38 11.94
N LEU A 16 17.19 24.07 12.08
CA LEU A 16 16.72 22.70 12.35
C LEU A 16 17.11 21.73 11.23
N TYR A 17 17.00 22.16 9.97
CA TYR A 17 17.41 21.36 8.81
C TYR A 17 18.92 21.08 8.81
N ILE A 18 19.75 22.09 9.11
CA ILE A 18 21.21 21.95 9.18
C ILE A 18 21.60 21.02 10.34
N LEU A 19 21.00 21.19 11.52
CA LEU A 19 21.23 20.32 12.67
C LEU A 19 20.82 18.88 12.39
N TYR A 20 19.65 18.66 11.79
CA TYR A 20 19.22 17.34 11.32
C TYR A 20 20.24 16.76 10.33
N ARG A 21 20.73 17.60 9.40
CA ARG A 21 21.66 17.13 8.37
C ARG A 21 23.04 16.76 8.95
N TRP A 22 23.43 17.39 10.04
CA TRP A 22 24.72 17.21 10.73
C TRP A 22 24.69 16.04 11.73
N VAL A 23 23.62 15.92 12.53
CA VAL A 23 23.49 14.88 13.56
C VAL A 23 23.15 13.51 12.96
N VAL A 24 22.36 13.46 11.88
CA VAL A 24 21.87 12.19 11.32
C VAL A 24 22.81 11.72 10.19
N PRO A 25 23.48 10.56 10.33
CA PRO A 25 24.31 10.00 9.27
C PRO A 25 23.54 9.83 7.95
N ALA A 26 24.20 10.04 6.80
CA ALA A 26 23.57 9.88 5.48
C ALA A 26 22.87 8.52 5.29
N THR A 27 23.45 7.47 5.84
CA THR A 27 22.95 6.10 5.82
C THR A 27 21.66 5.89 6.63
N PHE A 28 21.45 6.68 7.69
CA PHE A 28 20.27 6.56 8.56
C PHE A 28 19.09 7.41 8.09
N ARG A 29 19.30 8.37 7.19
CA ARG A 29 18.25 9.30 6.74
C ARG A 29 17.13 8.61 5.98
N GLN A 30 17.45 7.68 5.08
CA GLN A 30 16.44 6.94 4.33
C GLN A 30 15.58 6.05 5.26
N ALA A 31 16.22 5.36 6.21
CA ALA A 31 15.52 4.56 7.21
C ALA A 31 14.61 5.41 8.11
N LEU A 32 15.06 6.61 8.51
CA LEU A 32 14.24 7.54 9.28
C LEU A 32 13.06 8.11 8.50
N VAL A 33 13.21 8.33 7.19
CA VAL A 33 12.10 8.75 6.32
C VAL A 33 11.05 7.64 6.23
N LEU A 34 11.47 6.38 6.01
CA LEU A 34 10.57 5.23 6.02
C LEU A 34 9.89 5.07 7.38
N MET A 35 10.63 5.15 8.48
CA MET A 35 10.06 5.06 9.83
C MET A 35 9.08 6.20 10.15
N TRP A 36 9.38 7.43 9.73
CA TRP A 36 8.48 8.57 9.91
C TRP A 36 7.19 8.40 9.11
N HIS A 37 7.29 7.91 7.87
CA HIS A 37 6.17 7.77 6.96
C HIS A 37 5.29 6.55 7.26
N ASP A 38 5.91 5.39 7.53
CA ASP A 38 5.21 4.12 7.68
C ASP A 38 4.81 3.84 9.14
N VAL A 39 5.41 4.52 10.12
CA VAL A 39 5.05 4.29 11.54
C VAL A 39 4.30 5.50 12.10
N LEU A 40 4.90 6.69 12.08
CA LEU A 40 4.32 7.84 12.80
C LEU A 40 3.12 8.46 12.09
N LEU A 41 3.20 8.65 10.77
CA LEU A 41 2.07 9.16 9.99
C LEU A 41 0.93 8.14 9.91
N GLU A 42 1.24 6.86 9.76
CA GLU A 42 0.23 5.79 9.80
C GLU A 42 -0.50 5.74 11.13
N MET A 43 0.22 5.70 12.25
CA MET A 43 -0.39 5.69 13.57
C MET A 43 -1.26 6.93 13.81
N LEU A 44 -0.81 8.10 13.36
CA LEU A 44 -1.59 9.33 13.47
C LEU A 44 -2.86 9.26 12.62
N MET A 45 -2.75 8.83 11.37
CA MET A 45 -3.87 8.79 10.44
C MET A 45 -4.89 7.72 10.80
N ASP A 46 -4.45 6.58 11.31
CA ASP A 46 -5.32 5.55 11.85
C ASP A 46 -6.03 6.03 13.11
N ARG A 47 -5.36 6.82 13.96
CA ARG A 47 -5.98 7.45 15.13
C ARG A 47 -6.97 8.54 14.78
N ILE A 48 -6.70 9.35 13.76
CA ILE A 48 -7.60 10.41 13.28
C ILE A 48 -8.83 9.81 12.56
N THR A 49 -8.62 8.80 11.72
CA THR A 49 -9.70 8.20 10.92
C THR A 49 -10.46 7.09 11.64
N GLY A 50 -9.93 6.57 12.75
CA GLY A 50 -10.51 5.43 13.48
C GLY A 50 -10.60 4.15 12.65
N SER A 51 -9.80 4.04 11.58
CA SER A 51 -9.76 2.87 10.69
C SER A 51 -8.34 2.63 10.23
N THR A 52 -8.02 1.41 9.79
CA THR A 52 -6.70 1.09 9.24
C THR A 52 -6.64 1.42 7.75
N ARG A 53 -5.43 1.60 7.22
CA ARG A 53 -5.23 1.82 5.77
C ARG A 53 -5.92 0.74 4.91
N PRO A 54 -5.76 -0.58 5.17
CA PRO A 54 -6.50 -1.61 4.43
C PRO A 54 -8.03 -1.44 4.46
N GLN A 55 -8.61 -0.98 5.58
CA GLN A 55 -10.06 -0.74 5.66
C GLN A 55 -10.47 0.42 4.75
N ARG A 56 -9.67 1.49 4.69
CA ARG A 56 -9.94 2.62 3.80
C ARG A 56 -9.80 2.22 2.32
N ILE A 57 -8.81 1.40 1.99
CA ILE A 57 -8.65 0.80 0.66
C ILE A 57 -9.87 -0.06 0.30
N LEU A 58 -10.32 -0.94 1.19
CA LEU A 58 -11.51 -1.76 0.99
C LEU A 58 -12.75 -0.90 0.69
N ARG A 59 -12.97 0.18 1.45
CA ARG A 59 -14.08 1.11 1.19
C ARG A 59 -13.96 1.77 -0.19
N ALA A 60 -12.75 2.10 -0.63
CA ALA A 60 -12.52 2.66 -1.96
C ALA A 60 -12.82 1.63 -3.07
N VAL A 61 -12.45 0.37 -2.87
CA VAL A 61 -12.80 -0.74 -3.77
C VAL A 61 -14.31 -0.92 -3.83
N GLN A 62 -14.98 -1.06 -2.68
CA GLN A 62 -16.44 -1.24 -2.62
C GLN A 62 -17.22 -0.10 -3.29
N LYS A 63 -16.67 1.12 -3.27
CA LYS A 63 -17.30 2.29 -3.89
C LYS A 63 -17.06 2.38 -5.41
N ASN A 64 -15.87 2.02 -5.88
CA ASN A 64 -15.41 2.37 -7.23
C ASN A 64 -15.17 1.17 -8.15
N ALA A 65 -15.01 -0.04 -7.60
CA ALA A 65 -14.77 -1.25 -8.39
C ALA A 65 -16.08 -1.92 -8.81
N THR A 66 -16.05 -2.60 -9.96
CA THR A 66 -17.14 -3.41 -10.46
C THR A 66 -17.04 -4.82 -9.87
N ARG A 67 -18.15 -5.30 -9.30
CA ARG A 67 -18.19 -6.64 -8.70
C ARG A 67 -17.91 -7.71 -9.75
N GLY A 68 -16.95 -8.59 -9.45
CA GLY A 68 -16.56 -9.67 -10.36
C GLY A 68 -15.58 -9.27 -11.46
N ASP A 69 -15.10 -8.03 -11.47
CA ASP A 69 -14.05 -7.56 -12.38
C ASP A 69 -12.74 -7.29 -11.61
N PRO A 70 -11.78 -8.23 -11.62
CA PRO A 70 -10.48 -8.07 -10.97
C PRO A 70 -9.70 -6.83 -11.45
N CYS A 71 -9.79 -6.48 -12.73
CA CYS A 71 -9.09 -5.32 -13.28
C CYS A 71 -9.61 -4.03 -12.66
N SER A 72 -10.93 -3.92 -12.47
CA SER A 72 -11.52 -2.76 -11.80
C SER A 72 -11.11 -2.65 -10.32
N VAL A 73 -10.96 -3.79 -9.62
CA VAL A 73 -10.51 -3.83 -8.22
C VAL A 73 -9.08 -3.31 -8.12
N VAL A 74 -8.17 -3.84 -8.93
CA VAL A 74 -6.76 -3.41 -8.99
C VAL A 74 -6.67 -1.92 -9.29
N LYS A 75 -7.41 -1.45 -10.30
CA LYS A 75 -7.47 -0.04 -10.67
C LYS A 75 -7.98 0.84 -9.52
N ALA A 76 -9.04 0.44 -8.82
CA ALA A 76 -9.56 1.19 -7.69
C ALA A 76 -8.55 1.31 -6.54
N ILE A 77 -7.77 0.26 -6.27
CA ILE A 77 -6.70 0.29 -5.29
C ILE A 77 -5.59 1.24 -5.74
N ASP A 78 -5.12 1.13 -6.98
CA ASP A 78 -4.06 2.00 -7.52
C ASP A 78 -4.48 3.47 -7.52
N ASP A 79 -5.69 3.77 -7.96
CA ASP A 79 -6.21 5.14 -7.98
C ASP A 79 -6.33 5.72 -6.57
N TYR A 80 -6.75 4.92 -5.59
CA TYR A 80 -6.74 5.34 -4.18
C TYR A 80 -5.30 5.58 -3.69
N CYS A 81 -4.39 4.67 -3.98
CA CYS A 81 -3.02 4.73 -3.47
C CYS A 81 -2.20 5.88 -4.08
N ARG A 82 -2.45 6.21 -5.35
CA ARG A 82 -1.78 7.34 -6.02
C ARG A 82 -2.29 8.70 -5.54
N HIS A 83 -3.59 8.84 -5.26
CA HIS A 83 -4.21 10.15 -5.08
C HIS A 83 -4.65 10.47 -3.65
N LYS A 84 -4.77 9.47 -2.77
CA LYS A 84 -5.28 9.66 -1.41
C LYS A 84 -4.26 9.29 -0.36
N GLU A 85 -3.75 8.07 -0.43
CA GLU A 85 -2.89 7.54 0.61
C GLU A 85 -1.97 6.45 0.06
N TRP A 86 -0.67 6.70 0.11
CA TRP A 86 0.31 5.70 -0.31
C TRP A 86 0.20 4.41 0.51
N ALA A 87 0.39 3.26 -0.13
CA ALA A 87 0.36 1.94 0.50
C ALA A 87 1.48 1.06 -0.04
N MET A 88 1.90 0.05 0.75
CA MET A 88 2.94 -0.92 0.41
C MET A 88 2.54 -1.95 -0.67
N ASN A 89 1.57 -1.63 -1.52
CA ASN A 89 1.17 -2.52 -2.61
C ASN A 89 2.31 -2.69 -3.63
N VAL A 90 2.27 -3.79 -4.37
CA VAL A 90 3.22 -4.05 -5.46
C VAL A 90 3.21 -2.89 -6.47
N GLY A 91 2.04 -2.31 -6.72
CA GLY A 91 1.85 -1.25 -7.71
C GLY A 91 1.83 -1.80 -9.14
N ASP A 92 1.47 -0.93 -10.08
CA ASP A 92 1.27 -1.24 -11.49
C ASP A 92 2.56 -1.70 -12.18
N GLU A 93 3.69 -1.00 -12.00
CA GLU A 93 4.94 -1.32 -12.68
C GLU A 93 5.48 -2.72 -12.33
N LYS A 94 5.67 -3.00 -11.03
CA LYS A 94 6.10 -4.32 -10.56
C LYS A 94 5.00 -5.36 -10.77
N GLY A 95 3.75 -4.92 -10.76
CA GLY A 95 2.61 -5.76 -11.06
C GLY A 95 2.71 -6.37 -12.46
N CYS A 96 3.03 -5.57 -13.49
CA CYS A 96 3.17 -6.09 -14.85
C CYS A 96 4.20 -7.24 -14.95
N ILE A 97 5.25 -7.19 -14.14
CA ILE A 97 6.26 -8.27 -14.05
C ILE A 97 5.61 -9.55 -13.49
N VAL A 98 4.86 -9.43 -12.39
CA VAL A 98 4.12 -10.56 -11.79
C VAL A 98 3.15 -11.16 -12.81
N ASP A 99 2.41 -10.32 -13.53
CA ASP A 99 1.43 -10.79 -14.53
C ASP A 99 2.10 -11.54 -15.67
N SER A 100 3.24 -11.03 -16.15
CA SER A 100 4.04 -11.67 -17.19
C SER A 100 4.50 -13.06 -16.72
N VAL A 101 5.06 -13.16 -15.52
CA VAL A 101 5.56 -14.42 -14.97
C VAL A 101 4.44 -15.43 -14.79
N VAL A 102 3.29 -15.03 -14.22
CA VAL A 102 2.14 -15.94 -14.03
C VAL A 102 1.60 -16.42 -15.38
N SER A 103 1.49 -15.53 -16.36
CA SER A 103 0.98 -15.85 -17.70
C SER A 103 1.91 -16.77 -18.49
N GLU A 104 3.22 -16.61 -18.33
CA GLU A 104 4.24 -17.43 -18.97
C GLU A 104 4.34 -18.81 -18.33
N VAL A 105 4.45 -18.87 -17.00
CA VAL A 105 4.65 -20.11 -16.24
C VAL A 105 3.38 -20.95 -16.17
N LYS A 106 2.20 -20.31 -16.17
CA LYS A 106 0.88 -20.96 -15.99
C LYS A 106 0.87 -21.92 -14.79
N PRO A 107 1.20 -21.44 -13.59
CA PRO A 107 1.36 -22.31 -12.43
C PRO A 107 0.03 -22.98 -12.04
N THR A 108 0.10 -24.24 -11.62
CA THR A 108 -1.04 -24.97 -11.05
C THR A 108 -1.19 -24.74 -9.54
N ALA A 109 -0.18 -24.19 -8.89
CA ALA A 109 -0.21 -23.78 -7.49
C ALA A 109 0.68 -22.56 -7.26
N VAL A 110 0.20 -21.61 -6.46
CA VAL A 110 0.92 -20.40 -6.05
C VAL A 110 0.79 -20.24 -4.54
N LEU A 111 1.91 -19.90 -3.90
CA LEU A 111 1.96 -19.50 -2.49
C LEU A 111 2.34 -18.01 -2.41
N GLU A 112 1.46 -17.21 -1.81
CA GLU A 112 1.70 -15.80 -1.51
C GLU A 112 1.97 -15.63 -0.01
N LEU A 113 3.09 -14.99 0.32
CA LEU A 113 3.48 -14.69 1.70
C LEU A 113 3.32 -13.18 1.95
N GLY A 114 2.32 -12.81 2.74
CA GLY A 114 1.90 -11.43 2.94
C GLY A 114 0.78 -11.06 1.97
N THR A 115 -0.47 -11.23 2.41
CA THR A 115 -1.66 -10.94 1.57
C THR A 115 -2.02 -9.46 1.64
N TYR A 116 -1.79 -8.82 2.80
CA TYR A 116 -2.14 -7.42 3.08
C TYR A 116 -3.60 -7.09 2.71
N CYS A 117 -3.83 -6.19 1.75
CA CYS A 117 -5.16 -5.86 1.21
C CYS A 117 -5.51 -6.60 -0.09
N ALA A 118 -4.88 -7.75 -0.35
CA ALA A 118 -5.12 -8.62 -1.50
C ALA A 118 -4.84 -8.04 -2.90
N TYR A 119 -4.05 -6.96 -3.02
CA TYR A 119 -3.74 -6.35 -4.32
C TYR A 119 -3.07 -7.35 -5.28
N SER A 120 -1.96 -7.96 -4.85
CA SER A 120 -1.25 -8.98 -5.64
C SER A 120 -2.07 -10.26 -5.77
N THR A 121 -2.80 -10.66 -4.73
CA THR A 121 -3.71 -11.81 -4.77
C THR A 121 -4.70 -11.72 -5.93
N VAL A 122 -5.37 -10.57 -6.08
CA VAL A 122 -6.36 -10.34 -7.15
C VAL A 122 -5.71 -10.44 -8.52
N ARG A 123 -4.52 -9.84 -8.68
CA ARG A 123 -3.77 -9.87 -9.94
C ARG A 123 -3.38 -11.30 -10.32
N ILE A 124 -2.73 -12.03 -9.41
CA ILE A 124 -2.32 -13.41 -9.63
C ILE A 124 -3.53 -14.27 -9.99
N ALA A 125 -4.57 -14.23 -9.16
CA ALA A 125 -5.75 -15.06 -9.34
C ALA A 125 -6.46 -14.83 -10.67
N SER A 126 -6.50 -13.58 -11.16
CA SER A 126 -7.13 -13.24 -12.44
C SER A 126 -6.48 -13.90 -13.66
N LEU A 127 -5.23 -14.35 -13.51
CA LEU A 127 -4.43 -14.98 -14.56
C LEU A 127 -4.28 -16.50 -14.40
N LEU A 128 -4.73 -17.05 -13.27
CA LEU A 128 -4.66 -18.46 -12.99
C LEU A 128 -5.70 -19.25 -13.78
N SER A 129 -5.34 -20.49 -14.15
CA SER A 129 -6.30 -21.43 -14.74
C SER A 129 -7.36 -21.83 -13.69
N PRO A 130 -8.59 -22.20 -14.07
CA PRO A 130 -9.67 -22.54 -13.13
C PRO A 130 -9.32 -23.65 -12.10
N ASN A 131 -8.39 -24.54 -12.44
CA ASN A 131 -7.97 -25.64 -11.57
C ASN A 131 -6.70 -25.33 -10.75
N ALA A 132 -6.11 -24.15 -10.93
CA ALA A 132 -4.93 -23.75 -10.18
C ALA A 132 -5.31 -23.29 -8.77
N LYS A 133 -4.40 -23.48 -7.82
CA LYS A 133 -4.60 -23.11 -6.42
C LYS A 133 -3.78 -21.90 -6.04
N LEU A 134 -4.39 -20.89 -5.42
CA LEU A 134 -3.69 -19.77 -4.82
C LEU A 134 -3.87 -19.83 -3.29
N ILE A 135 -2.78 -20.09 -2.59
CA ILE A 135 -2.73 -20.09 -1.13
C ILE A 135 -2.04 -18.80 -0.71
N THR A 136 -2.69 -18.01 0.15
CA THR A 136 -2.13 -16.76 0.66
C THR A 136 -2.03 -16.82 2.17
N LEU A 137 -0.93 -16.34 2.72
CA LEU A 137 -0.70 -16.27 4.16
C LEU A 137 -0.64 -14.80 4.57
N GLU A 138 -1.37 -14.47 5.63
CA GLU A 138 -1.36 -13.15 6.24
C GLU A 138 -1.32 -13.31 7.76
N PHE A 139 -0.32 -12.67 8.38
CA PHE A 139 -0.11 -12.76 9.82
C PHE A 139 -1.13 -11.92 10.60
N ASN A 140 -1.49 -10.75 10.07
CA ASN A 140 -2.45 -9.87 10.72
C ASN A 140 -3.89 -10.30 10.42
N SER A 141 -4.64 -10.69 11.46
CA SER A 141 -6.02 -11.17 11.32
C SER A 141 -6.97 -10.15 10.69
N ASP A 142 -6.78 -8.87 10.96
CA ASP A 142 -7.64 -7.79 10.43
C ASP A 142 -7.38 -7.59 8.94
N TYR A 143 -6.12 -7.67 8.54
CA TYR A 143 -5.74 -7.58 7.12
C TYR A 143 -6.21 -8.81 6.37
N ALA A 144 -6.10 -9.99 6.98
CA ALA A 144 -6.65 -11.22 6.43
C ALA A 144 -8.18 -11.13 6.22
N ALA A 145 -8.91 -10.52 7.16
CA ALA A 145 -10.35 -10.29 7.00
C ALA A 145 -10.66 -9.35 5.82
N ILE A 146 -9.91 -8.26 5.70
CA ILE A 146 -10.05 -7.29 4.60
C ILE A 146 -9.70 -7.92 3.24
N ALA A 147 -8.63 -8.70 3.19
CA ALA A 147 -8.24 -9.43 2.00
C ALA A 147 -9.34 -10.38 1.51
N ARG A 148 -10.05 -11.05 2.42
CA ARG A 148 -11.19 -11.93 2.06
C ARG A 148 -12.35 -11.16 1.45
N GLU A 149 -12.60 -9.93 1.90
CA GLU A 149 -13.64 -9.06 1.34
C GLU A 149 -13.29 -8.51 -0.05
N ILE A 150 -11.99 -8.25 -0.31
CA ILE A 150 -11.52 -7.76 -1.61
C ILE A 150 -11.43 -8.89 -2.64
N ARG A 151 -11.07 -10.10 -2.20
CA ARG A 151 -10.83 -11.26 -3.07
C ARG A 151 -12.10 -11.59 -3.90
N PRO A 152 -11.96 -11.98 -5.19
CA PRO A 152 -13.06 -12.52 -5.97
C PRO A 152 -13.64 -13.77 -5.30
N SER A 153 -14.97 -13.90 -5.27
CA SER A 153 -15.69 -15.04 -4.65
C SER A 153 -15.47 -16.41 -5.33
N SER A 154 -14.55 -16.49 -6.30
CA SER A 154 -14.29 -17.66 -7.15
C SER A 154 -12.91 -18.30 -6.92
N LEU A 155 -12.28 -18.05 -5.76
CA LEU A 155 -11.02 -18.65 -5.31
C LEU A 155 -11.20 -19.46 -4.03
#